data_AF-A0AAP6B2T7-F1
#
_entry.id   AF-A0AAP6B2T7-F1
#
_cell.length_a   1.000
_cell.length_b   1.000
_cell.length_c   1.000
_cell.angle_alpha   90.00
_cell.angle_beta   90.00
_cell.angle_gamma   90.00
#
_symmetry.space_group_name_H-M   'P 1'
#
loop_
_entity.id
_entity.type
_entity.pdbx_description
1 polymer ?
#
loop_
_entity_poly.entity_id
_entity_poly.type
_entity_poly.pdbx_seq_one_letter_code
_entity_poly.pdbx_strand_id
1 'polypeptide(L)'
;MSKIDYQALREASQNYQSTLAWYQENPDSPNAEQDCDAALAAFKREIRHREVDIIADLLDELEEVKQRIDEQESRTVKLPEPFKLAKSSSGLTYYYADEVNAALTAAGIRIEGE
;
A
#
# COMPACT_ATOMS: atom_id res chain seq x y z
N MET A 1 -22.69 11.88 -6.29
CA MET A 1 -21.97 12.10 -5.02
C MET A 1 -20.76 12.98 -5.29
N SER A 2 -20.51 14.02 -4.48
CA SER A 2 -19.29 14.82 -4.67
C SER A 2 -18.09 13.98 -4.24
N LYS A 3 -17.13 13.80 -5.14
CA LYS A 3 -15.90 13.04 -4.90
C LYS A 3 -15.23 13.53 -3.61
N ILE A 4 -14.85 12.61 -2.73
CA ILE A 4 -14.06 12.91 -1.54
C ILE A 4 -12.66 13.33 -2.01
N ASP A 5 -12.15 14.43 -1.47
CA ASP A 5 -10.78 14.87 -1.73
C ASP A 5 -9.86 14.25 -0.66
N TYR A 6 -9.37 13.04 -0.94
CA TYR A 6 -8.48 12.32 -0.02
C TYR A 6 -7.15 13.04 0.20
N GLN A 7 -6.70 13.87 -0.74
CA GLN A 7 -5.47 14.64 -0.57
C GLN A 7 -5.69 15.75 0.44
N ALA A 8 -6.75 16.57 0.28
CA ALA A 8 -7.09 17.62 1.23
C ALA A 8 -7.39 17.06 2.63
N LEU A 9 -8.11 15.94 2.71
CA LEU A 9 -8.37 15.24 3.97
C LEU A 9 -7.08 14.79 4.66
N ARG A 10 -6.14 14.24 3.89
CA ARG A 10 -4.82 13.80 4.41
C ARG A 10 -4.00 14.98 4.91
N GLU A 11 -3.90 16.06 4.13
CA GLU A 11 -3.17 17.27 4.52
C GLU A 11 -3.75 17.88 5.81
N ALA A 12 -5.08 18.00 5.91
CA ALA A 12 -5.74 18.50 7.11
C ALA A 12 -5.53 17.59 8.33
N SER A 13 -5.54 16.26 8.13
CA SER A 13 -5.26 15.29 9.20
C SER A 13 -3.83 15.40 9.73
N GLN A 14 -2.85 15.57 8.83
CA GLN A 14 -1.44 15.72 9.17
C GLN A 14 -1.17 17.03 9.90
N ASN A 15 -1.77 18.13 9.43
CA ASN A 15 -1.66 19.42 10.11
C ASN A 15 -2.21 19.34 11.54
N TYR A 16 -3.42 18.77 11.72
CA TYR A 16 -3.98 18.56 13.06
C TYR A 16 -3.07 17.70 13.96
N GLN A 17 -2.54 16.59 13.45
CA GLN A 17 -1.64 15.73 14.20
C GLN A 17 -0.34 16.44 14.61
N SER A 18 0.25 17.22 13.70
CA SER A 18 1.45 18.02 14.00
C SER A 18 1.19 19.10 15.04
N THR A 19 0.07 19.83 14.92
CA THR A 19 -0.29 20.87 15.89
C THR A 19 -0.64 20.28 17.25
N LEU A 20 -1.33 19.13 17.29
CA LEU A 20 -1.64 18.41 18.52
C LEU A 20 -0.36 17.94 19.24
N ALA A 21 0.59 17.36 18.50
CA ALA A 21 1.88 16.96 19.05
C ALA A 21 2.62 18.16 19.65
N TRP A 22 2.64 19.28 18.91
CA TRP A 22 3.27 20.52 19.40
C TRP A 22 2.60 21.08 20.66
N TYR A 23 1.27 21.08 20.73
CA TYR A 23 0.51 21.47 21.92
C TYR A 23 0.84 20.59 23.13
N GLN A 24 0.93 19.28 22.94
CA GLN A 24 1.28 18.32 24.00
C GLN A 24 2.70 18.53 24.54
N GLU A 25 3.63 18.92 23.67
CA GLU A 25 5.03 19.23 24.05
C GLU A 25 5.19 20.62 24.69
N ASN A 26 4.28 21.55 24.40
CA ASN A 26 4.36 22.95 24.83
C ASN A 26 3.06 23.42 25.50
N PRO A 27 2.65 22.82 26.64
CA PRO A 27 1.35 23.08 27.27
C PRO A 27 1.22 24.51 27.83
N ASP A 28 2.34 25.17 28.16
CA ASP A 28 2.37 26.55 28.67
C ASP A 28 2.28 27.61 27.56
N SER A 29 2.28 27.19 26.30
CA SER A 29 2.23 28.11 25.16
C SER A 29 0.84 28.76 25.06
N PRO A 30 0.76 30.10 25.02
CA PRO A 30 -0.51 30.83 25.10
C PRO A 30 -1.42 30.61 23.88
N ASN A 31 -0.86 30.20 22.73
CA ASN A 31 -1.61 30.03 21.49
C ASN A 31 -1.83 28.56 21.11
N ALA A 32 -1.23 27.61 21.84
CA ALA A 32 -1.19 26.23 21.39
C ALA A 32 -2.56 25.54 21.40
N GLU A 33 -3.42 25.87 22.37
CA GLU A 33 -4.81 25.41 22.39
C GLU A 33 -5.59 25.97 21.19
N GLN A 34 -5.47 27.28 20.93
CA GLN A 34 -6.15 27.94 19.81
C GLN A 34 -5.71 27.39 18.45
N ASP A 35 -4.41 27.18 18.25
CA ASP A 35 -3.87 26.64 17.01
C ASP A 35 -4.34 25.19 16.79
N CYS A 36 -4.37 24.38 17.86
CA CYS A 36 -4.86 23.01 17.82
C CYS A 36 -6.36 22.95 17.49
N ASP A 37 -7.16 23.82 18.09
CA ASP A 37 -8.60 23.93 17.80
C ASP A 37 -8.86 24.37 16.36
N ALA A 38 -8.07 25.32 15.84
CA ALA A 38 -8.17 25.74 14.45
C ALA A 38 -7.85 24.59 13.48
N ALA A 39 -6.81 23.80 13.77
CA ALA A 39 -6.44 22.65 12.97
C ALA A 39 -7.52 21.54 13.03
N LEU A 40 -8.10 21.29 14.22
CA LEU A 40 -9.21 20.34 14.38
C LEU A 40 -10.47 20.79 13.61
N ALA A 41 -10.79 22.09 13.64
CA ALA A 41 -11.91 22.65 12.91
C ALA A 41 -11.70 22.53 11.39
N ALA A 42 -10.48 22.75 10.90
CA ALA A 42 -10.12 22.55 9.50
C ALA A 42 -10.28 21.07 9.08
N PHE A 43 -9.81 20.12 9.89
CA PHE A 43 -9.98 18.70 9.60
C PHE A 43 -11.46 18.28 9.56
N LYS A 44 -12.27 18.73 10.53
CA LYS A 44 -13.72 18.49 10.53
C LYS A 44 -14.42 19.11 9.31
N ARG A 45 -13.93 20.26 8.84
CA ARG A 45 -14.46 20.93 7.63
C ARG A 45 -14.24 20.11 6.36
N GLU A 46 -13.14 19.38 6.26
CA GLU A 46 -12.88 18.47 5.13
C GLU A 46 -13.80 17.25 5.16
N ILE A 47 -14.04 16.69 6.35
CA ILE A 47 -14.94 15.54 6.55
C ILE A 47 -16.42 15.92 6.33
N ARG A 48 -16.84 17.09 6.80
CA ARG A 48 -18.24 17.57 6.80
C ARG A 48 -19.19 16.64 7.56
N HIS A 49 -20.04 15.91 6.82
CA HIS A 49 -21.02 14.94 7.33
C HIS A 49 -20.87 13.61 6.60
N ARG A 50 -19.65 13.32 6.13
CA ARG A 50 -19.32 12.17 5.28
C ARG A 50 -18.46 11.17 6.03
N GLU A 51 -18.45 11.20 7.36
CA GLU A 51 -17.69 10.27 8.19
C GLU A 51 -17.98 8.82 7.78
N VAL A 52 -19.27 8.48 7.67
CA VAL A 52 -19.73 7.14 7.34
C VAL A 52 -19.34 6.76 5.92
N ASP A 53 -19.50 7.67 4.96
CA ASP A 53 -19.15 7.43 3.55
C ASP A 53 -17.63 7.24 3.39
N ILE A 54 -16.82 8.10 4.01
CA ILE A 54 -15.35 8.00 3.99
C ILE A 54 -14.89 6.67 4.61
N ILE A 55 -15.49 6.26 5.74
CA ILE A 55 -15.14 5.00 6.39
C ILE A 55 -15.54 3.81 5.53
N ALA A 56 -16.73 3.83 4.91
CA ALA A 56 -17.19 2.77 4.02
C ALA A 56 -16.27 2.64 2.80
N ASP A 57 -15.98 3.75 2.10
CA ASP A 57 -15.10 3.75 0.93
C ASP A 57 -13.69 3.23 1.29
N LEU A 58 -13.13 3.64 2.44
CA LEU A 58 -11.83 3.15 2.90
C LEU A 58 -11.84 1.65 3.27
N LEU A 59 -12.94 1.13 3.81
CA LEU A 59 -13.07 -0.30 4.11
C LEU A 59 -13.14 -1.12 2.82
N ASP A 60 -13.91 -0.66 1.83
CA ASP A 60 -14.01 -1.30 0.51
C ASP A 60 -12.63 -1.32 -0.19
N GLU A 61 -11.93 -0.18 -0.21
CA GLU A 61 -10.56 -0.09 -0.77
C GLU A 61 -9.58 -1.04 -0.06
N LEU A 62 -9.68 -1.17 1.27
CA LEU A 62 -8.85 -2.09 2.05
C LEU A 62 -9.15 -3.55 1.72
N GLU A 63 -10.41 -3.91 1.53
CA GLU A 63 -10.82 -5.27 1.15
C GLU A 63 -10.32 -5.61 -0.26
N GLU A 64 -10.49 -4.70 -1.22
CA GLU A 64 -9.98 -4.87 -2.59
C GLU A 64 -8.45 -5.05 -2.62
N VAL A 65 -7.72 -4.25 -1.84
CA VAL A 65 -6.26 -4.37 -1.74
C VAL A 65 -5.84 -5.69 -1.13
N LYS A 66 -6.50 -6.13 -0.05
CA LYS A 66 -6.23 -7.43 0.58
C LYS A 66 -6.48 -8.59 -0.38
N GLN A 67 -7.61 -8.56 -1.08
CA GLN A 67 -7.93 -9.58 -2.08
C GLN A 67 -6.86 -9.65 -3.17
N ARG A 68 -6.39 -8.50 -3.68
CA ARG A 68 -5.31 -8.45 -4.66
C ARG A 68 -3.98 -8.99 -4.12
N ILE A 69 -3.67 -8.77 -2.84
CA ILE A 69 -2.49 -9.33 -2.18
C ILE A 69 -2.62 -10.85 -2.10
N ASP A 70 -3.75 -11.36 -1.59
CA ASP A 70 -4.00 -12.80 -1.47
C ASP A 70 -3.95 -13.50 -2.85
N GLU A 71 -4.55 -12.87 -3.87
CA GLU A 71 -4.46 -13.33 -5.25
C GLU A 71 -3.02 -13.34 -5.76
N GLN A 72 -2.19 -12.37 -5.37
CA GLN A 72 -0.79 -12.32 -5.78
C GLN A 72 0.08 -13.33 -5.02
N GLU A 73 -0.17 -13.54 -3.73
CA GLU A 73 0.55 -14.51 -2.88
C GLU A 73 0.20 -15.95 -3.22
N SER A 74 -1.03 -16.21 -3.68
CA SER A 74 -1.47 -17.54 -4.13
C SER A 74 -0.99 -17.91 -5.54
N ARG A 75 -0.36 -16.98 -6.29
CA ARG A 75 0.18 -17.27 -7.62
C ARG A 75 1.28 -18.32 -7.53
N THR A 76 1.13 -19.34 -8.36
CA THR A 76 2.14 -20.37 -8.57
C THR A 76 2.61 -20.32 -10.03
N VAL A 77 3.91 -20.49 -10.25
CA VAL A 77 4.48 -20.58 -11.59
C VAL A 77 4.81 -22.03 -11.88
N LYS A 78 4.26 -22.55 -12.97
CA LYS A 78 4.66 -23.86 -13.50
C LYS A 78 5.94 -23.68 -14.28
N LEU A 79 7.03 -24.25 -13.76
CA LEU A 79 8.32 -24.27 -14.45
C LEU A 79 8.30 -25.29 -15.61
N PRO A 80 9.14 -25.07 -16.65
CA PRO A 80 9.32 -26.04 -17.73
C PRO A 80 9.90 -27.36 -17.22
N GLU A 81 9.88 -28.40 -18.05
CA GLU A 81 10.44 -29.70 -17.65
C GLU A 81 11.96 -29.59 -17.44
N PRO A 82 12.48 -30.01 -16.27
CA PRO A 82 13.91 -30.03 -16.04
C PRO A 82 14.60 -31.14 -16.84
N PHE A 83 15.87 -30.91 -17.21
CA PHE A 83 16.70 -31.91 -17.88
C PHE A 83 17.95 -32.26 -17.06
N LYS A 84 18.60 -33.39 -17.41
CA LYS A 84 19.86 -33.84 -16.82
C LYS A 84 21.00 -33.69 -17.80
N LEU A 85 22.15 -33.21 -17.32
CA LEU A 85 23.37 -33.15 -18.13
C LEU A 85 24.09 -34.50 -18.10
N ALA A 86 24.38 -35.07 -19.27
CA ALA A 86 24.98 -36.40 -19.41
C ALA A 86 26.36 -36.55 -18.72
N LYS A 87 27.05 -35.43 -18.41
CA LYS A 87 28.34 -35.41 -17.71
C LYS A 87 28.23 -34.95 -16.25
N SER A 88 27.05 -34.63 -15.73
CA SER A 88 26.91 -34.26 -14.32
C SER A 88 26.78 -35.53 -13.47
N SER A 89 27.85 -35.90 -12.77
CA SER A 89 27.86 -36.97 -11.77
C SER A 89 27.11 -36.60 -10.48
N SER A 90 26.63 -35.36 -10.37
CA SER A 90 26.03 -34.77 -9.16
C SER A 90 24.51 -34.98 -9.01
N GLY A 91 23.83 -35.61 -9.98
CA GLY A 91 22.37 -35.84 -9.91
C GLY A 91 21.51 -34.58 -9.99
N LEU A 92 22.11 -33.42 -10.32
CA LEU A 92 21.43 -32.15 -10.47
C LEU A 92 20.55 -32.13 -11.72
N THR A 93 19.48 -31.35 -11.64
CA THR A 93 18.59 -31.05 -12.76
C THR A 93 18.70 -29.57 -13.12
N TYR A 94 18.58 -29.27 -14.41
CA TYR A 94 18.79 -27.94 -14.97
C TYR A 94 17.57 -27.50 -15.76
N TYR A 95 17.40 -26.20 -15.89
CA TYR A 95 16.39 -25.56 -16.71
C TYR A 95 17.07 -24.67 -17.75
N TYR A 96 16.44 -24.51 -18.91
CA TYR A 96 16.85 -23.47 -19.86
C TYR A 96 16.41 -22.10 -19.34
N ALA A 97 17.34 -21.15 -19.29
CA ALA A 97 17.08 -19.81 -18.77
C ALA A 97 15.94 -19.13 -19.54
N ASP A 98 15.96 -19.19 -20.87
CA ASP A 98 14.92 -18.58 -21.72
C ASP A 98 13.52 -19.14 -21.43
N GLU A 99 13.39 -20.45 -21.17
CA GLU A 99 12.11 -21.09 -20.87
C GLU A 99 11.59 -20.74 -19.48
N VAL A 100 12.48 -20.62 -18.49
CA VAL A 100 12.14 -20.14 -17.15
C VAL A 100 11.73 -18.68 -17.19
N ASN A 101 12.47 -17.84 -17.91
CA ASN A 101 12.16 -16.42 -18.06
C ASN A 101 10.83 -16.23 -18.79
N ALA A 102 10.55 -17.04 -19.82
CA ALA A 102 9.26 -17.05 -20.49
C ALA A 102 8.11 -17.45 -19.54
N ALA A 103 8.29 -18.50 -18.71
CA ALA A 103 7.28 -18.93 -17.74
C ALA A 103 7.01 -17.88 -16.64
N LEU A 104 8.06 -17.25 -16.12
CA LEU A 104 7.97 -16.16 -15.14
C LEU A 104 7.29 -14.93 -15.73
N THR A 105 7.68 -14.53 -16.95
CA THR A 105 7.07 -13.40 -17.66
C THR A 105 5.60 -13.66 -17.99
N ALA A 106 5.25 -14.87 -18.41
CA ALA A 106 3.86 -15.28 -18.65
C ALA A 106 3.01 -15.23 -17.37
N ALA A 107 3.63 -15.45 -16.20
CA ALA A 107 3.00 -15.27 -14.89
C ALA A 107 2.99 -13.79 -14.41
N GLY A 108 3.48 -12.86 -15.23
CA GLY A 108 3.55 -11.43 -14.91
C GLY A 108 4.66 -11.07 -13.92
N ILE A 109 5.62 -11.97 -13.68
CA ILE A 109 6.78 -11.74 -12.81
C ILE A 109 7.88 -11.07 -13.64
N ARG A 110 8.34 -9.91 -13.16
CA ARG A 110 9.46 -9.19 -13.77
C ARG A 110 10.78 -9.69 -13.20
N ILE A 111 11.79 -9.81 -14.05
CA ILE A 111 13.15 -10.24 -13.69
C ILE A 111 14.07 -9.03 -13.91
N GLU A 112 14.88 -8.69 -12.90
CA GLU A 112 15.91 -7.65 -13.05
C GLU A 112 17.26 -8.30 -13.39
N GLY A 113 17.96 -7.78 -14.40
CA GLY A 113 19.35 -8.15 -14.70
C GLY A 113 19.59 -9.14 -15.84
N GLU A 114 18.77 -9.14 -16.89
CA GLU A 114 19.22 -9.66 -18.20
C GLU A 114 20.26 -8.74 -18.87
#